data_AF-A0A831XFH8-F1
#
_entry.id   AF-A0A831XFH8-F1
#
_cell.length_a   1.000
_cell.length_b   1.000
_cell.length_c   1.000
_cell.angle_alpha   90.00
_cell.angle_beta   90.00
_cell.angle_gamma   90.00
#
_symmetry.space_group_name_H-M   'P 1'
#
loop_
_entity.id
_entity.type
_entity.pdbx_description
1 polymer ?
#
loop_
_entity_poly.entity_id
_entity_poly.type
_entity_poly.pdbx_seq_one_letter_code
_entity_poly.pdbx_strand_id
1 'polypeptide(L)' 'MIRCGFCGHEFPEEEGIRGCGRCGKACRSVRCPRCFYENPPEPAVIKALKGVLKRDGKKR' A
#
# COMPACT_ATOMS: atom_id res chain seq x y z
N MET A 1 3.47 -5.80 2.78
CA MET A 1 4.00 -5.87 1.42
C MET A 1 3.10 -5.08 0.49
N ILE A 2 3.68 -4.12 -0.24
CA ILE A 2 3.04 -3.36 -1.31
C ILE A 2 3.56 -3.90 -2.64
N ARG A 3 2.67 -4.15 -3.58
CA ARG A 3 3.05 -4.47 -4.96
C ARG A 3 2.85 -3.26 -5.84
N CYS A 4 3.89 -2.84 -6.55
CA CYS A 4 3.81 -1.71 -7.47
C CYS A 4 2.81 -2.02 -8.60
N GLY A 5 1.81 -1.17 -8.78
CA GLY A 5 0.81 -1.31 -9.85
C GLY A 5 1.37 -1.09 -11.26
N PHE A 6 2.59 -0.54 -11.38
CA PHE A 6 3.25 -0.28 -12.65
C PHE A 6 4.32 -1.31 -13.00
N CYS A 7 5.36 -1.46 -12.17
CA CYS A 7 6.49 -2.35 -12.46
C CYS A 7 6.41 -3.73 -11.77
N GLY A 8 5.37 -3.98 -10.98
CA GLY A 8 5.15 -5.27 -10.30
C GLY A 8 6.08 -5.57 -9.13
N HIS A 9 7.06 -4.72 -8.84
CA HIS A 9 8.00 -4.91 -7.73
C HIS A 9 7.27 -4.92 -6.37
N GLU A 10 7.59 -5.90 -5.54
CA GLU A 10 7.08 -6.04 -4.19
C GLU A 10 8.11 -5.50 -3.19
N PHE A 11 7.65 -4.65 -2.29
CA PHE A 11 8.49 -4.00 -1.28
C PHE A 11 7.69 -3.79 0.01
N PRO A 12 8.35 -3.73 1.18
CA PRO A 12 7.69 -3.38 2.42
C PRO A 12 7.25 -1.91 2.44
N GLU A 13 6.26 -1.58 3.26
CA GLU A 13 5.70 -0.22 3.31
C GLU A 13 6.71 0.81 3.85
N GLU A 14 7.65 0.40 4.71
CA GLU A 14 8.75 1.24 5.21
C GLU A 14 9.75 1.65 4.12
N GLU A 15 9.97 0.83 3.10
CA GLU A 15 10.84 1.16 1.96
C GLU A 15 10.13 2.05 0.92
N GLY A 16 8.82 2.21 1.07
CA GLY A 16 8.01 3.08 0.22
C GLY A 16 8.33 4.55 0.45
N ILE A 17 8.57 5.28 -0.65
CA ILE A 17 8.85 6.72 -0.57
C ILE A 17 7.55 7.47 -0.27
N ARG A 18 7.50 8.15 0.88
CA ARG A 18 6.34 8.94 1.33
C ARG A 18 6.58 10.43 1.15
N GLY A 19 5.58 11.11 0.58
CA GLY A 19 5.60 12.57 0.44
C GLY A 19 6.51 13.07 -0.68
N CYS A 20 5.98 13.98 -1.49
CA CYS A 20 6.76 14.70 -2.51
C CYS A 20 7.05 16.16 -2.11
N GLY A 21 6.64 16.58 -0.91
CA GLY A 21 6.85 17.93 -0.38
C GLY A 21 5.98 19.03 -1.00
N ARG A 22 5.12 18.74 -1.98
CA ARG A 22 4.39 19.78 -2.75
C ARG A 22 3.04 20.21 -2.16
N CYS A 23 2.38 19.34 -1.40
CA CYS A 23 0.95 19.50 -1.09
C CYS A 23 0.66 20.14 0.28
N GLY A 24 1.69 20.39 1.11
CA GLY A 24 1.55 20.90 2.48
C GLY A 24 0.76 20.00 3.45
N LYS A 25 0.41 18.78 3.04
CA LYS A 25 -0.35 17.79 3.81
C LYS A 25 0.35 16.44 3.78
N ALA A 26 0.04 15.57 4.75
CA ALA A 26 0.53 14.20 4.78
C ALA A 26 0.08 13.46 3.50
N CYS A 27 1.05 13.04 2.69
CA CYS A 27 0.80 12.29 1.47
C CYS A 27 0.28 10.90 1.82
N ARG A 28 -0.83 10.49 1.21
CA ARG A 28 -1.45 9.17 1.45
C ARG A 28 -0.99 8.12 0.44
N SER A 29 -0.34 8.52 -0.65
CA SER A 29 0.24 7.62 -1.63
C SER A 29 1.67 7.21 -1.24
N VAL A 30 2.08 6.06 -1.76
CA VAL A 30 3.42 5.48 -1.56
C VAL A 30 4.09 5.30 -2.91
N ARG A 31 5.25 5.92 -3.12
CA ARG A 31 6.01 5.74 -4.37
C ARG A 31 6.88 4.50 -4.30
N CYS A 32 6.93 3.77 -5.42
CA CYS A 32 7.77 2.58 -5.55
C CYS A 32 9.25 2.99 -5.49
N PRO A 33 10.08 2.34 -4.65
CA PRO A 33 11.50 2.67 -4.55
C PRO A 33 12.30 2.31 -5.81
N ARG A 34 11.78 1.40 -6.65
CA ARG A 34 12.44 0.96 -7.89
C ARG A 34 12.13 1.85 -9.09
N CYS A 35 10.89 2.26 -9.29
CA CYS A 35 10.44 2.95 -10.51
C CYS A 35 9.77 4.31 -10.27
N PHE A 36 9.67 4.74 -9.01
CA PHE A 36 9.07 6.01 -8.57
C PHE A 36 7.59 6.20 -8.90
N TYR A 37 6.93 5.20 -9.48
CA TYR A 37 5.48 5.21 -9.69
C TYR A 37 4.74 5.41 -8.38
N GLU A 38 3.73 6.29 -8.40
CA GLU A 38 2.95 6.66 -7.24
C GLU A 38 1.78 5.69 -7.05
N ASN A 39 1.91 4.79 -6.07
CA ASN A 39 0.84 3.85 -5.76
C ASN A 39 -0.20 4.55 -4.88
N PRO A 40 -1.49 4.55 -5.27
CA PRO A 40 -2.56 5.03 -4.43
C PRO A 40 -2.69 4.15 -3.18
N PRO A 41 -3.22 4.69 -2.07
CA PRO A 41 -3.48 3.90 -0.87
C PRO A 41 -4.45 2.75 -1.16
N GLU A 42 -4.29 1.64 -0.44
CA GLU A 42 -5.24 0.53 -0.53
C GLU A 42 -6.65 1.00 -0.14
N PRO A 43 -7.69 0.71 -0.95
CA PRO A 43 -9.07 1.05 -0.63
C PRO A 43 -9.51 0.41 0.69
N ALA A 44 -10.27 1.18 1.49
CA ALA A 44 -10.78 0.70 2.80
C ALA A 44 -11.61 -0.58 2.70
N VAL A 45 -12.35 -0.77 1.59
CA VAL A 45 -13.14 -1.98 1.32
C VAL A 45 -12.24 -3.22 1.20
N ILE A 46 -11.12 -3.11 0.48
CA ILE A 46 -10.17 -4.22 0.33
C ILE A 46 -9.53 -4.56 1.69
N LYS A 47 -9.20 -3.53 2.48
CA LYS A 47 -8.67 -3.72 3.83
C LYS A 47 -9.69 -4.42 4.76
N ALA A 48 -10.96 -4.07 4.65
CA ALA A 48 -12.04 -4.70 5.42
C ALA A 48 -12.25 -6.18 5.02
N LEU A 49 -12.27 -6.46 3.71
CA LEU A 49 -12.38 -7.82 3.18
C LEU A 49 -11.24 -8.74 3.65
N LYS A 50 -10.00 -8.24 3.65
CA LYS A 50 -8.85 -8.97 4.21
C LYS A 50 -9.06 -9.33 5.69
N GLY A 51 -9.70 -8.45 6.47
CA GLY A 51 -10.02 -8.70 7.87
C GLY A 51 -11.10 -9.78 8.10
N VAL A 52 -12.08 -9.86 7.19
CA VAL A 52 -13.12 -10.90 7.22
C VAL A 52 -12.55 -12.26 6.84
N LEU A 53 -11.78 -12.34 5.75
CA LEU A 53 -11.16 -13.59 5.29
C LEU A 53 -10.17 -14.18 6.30
N LYS A 54 -9.50 -13.34 7.10
CA LYS A 54 -8.56 -13.78 8.14
C LYS A 54 -9.25 -14.41 9.37
N ARG A 55 -10.57 -14.21 9.54
CA ARG A 55 -11.37 -14.76 10.65
C ARG A 55 -11.83 -16.20 10.41
N ASP A 56 -11.93 -16.64 9.14
CA ASP A 56 -12.39 -17.99 8.80
C ASP A 56 -11.36 -19.10 9.04
N GLY A 57 -10.08 -18.75 9.25
CA GLY A 57 -9.00 -19.70 9.56
C GLY A 57 -8.88 -20.11 11.03
N LYS A 58 -9.69 -19.54 11.94
CA LYS A 58 -9.67 -19.88 13.38
C LYS A 58 -10.91 -20.68 13.77
N LYS A 59 -11.09 -21.86 13.16
CA LYS A 59 -11.97 -22.91 13.70
C LYS A 59 -11.20 -23.65 14.80
N ARG A 60 -11.60 -23.35 16.05
CA ARG A 60 -11.52 -24.12 17.30
C ARG A 60 -10.26 -24.96 17.58
#